data_AF-A0A5N0ECP2-F1
#
_entry.id   AF-A0A5N0ECP2-F1
#
_cell.length_a   1.000
_cell.length_b   1.000
_cell.length_c   1.000
_cell.angle_alpha   90.00
_cell.angle_beta   90.00
_cell.angle_gamma   90.00
#
_symmetry.space_group_name_H-M   'P 1'
#
loop_
_entity.id
_entity.type
_entity.pdbx_description
1 polymer ?
#
loop_
_entity_poly.entity_id
_entity_poly.type
_entity_poly.pdbx_seq_one_letter_code
_entity_poly.pdbx_strand_id
1 'polypeptide(L)' 'MVSAIRTLVAGDYVPGRALGTAVLTRVNVVMVNSDAAELCAAYDRGHRHFALAAHIARTRADHWRMTALRVL' A
#
# COMPACT_ATOMS: atom_id res chain seq x y z
N MET A 1 -16.54 2.77 6.39
CA MET A 1 -15.38 2.55 5.50
C MET A 1 -15.51 1.31 4.60
N VAL A 2 -16.09 0.20 5.06
CA VAL A 2 -16.29 -1.04 4.26
C VAL A 2 -17.23 -0.90 3.05
N SER A 3 -18.27 -0.05 3.13
CA SER A 3 -19.26 0.09 2.05
C SER A 3 -18.66 0.67 0.75
N ALA A 4 -17.82 1.71 0.86
CA ALA A 4 -17.14 2.31 -0.29
C ALA A 4 -16.18 1.32 -1.00
N ILE A 5 -15.50 0.46 -0.23
CA ILE A 5 -14.65 -0.61 -0.78
C ILE A 5 -15.50 -1.62 -1.55
N ARG A 6 -16.64 -2.03 -1.00
CA ARG A 6 -17.56 -2.95 -1.69
C ARG A 6 -18.10 -2.36 -3.00
N THR A 7 -18.45 -1.07 -3.02
CA THR A 7 -18.92 -0.38 -4.23
C THR A 7 -17.86 -0.34 -5.32
N LEU A 8 -16.60 -0.04 -4.96
CA LEU A 8 -15.47 -0.06 -5.90
C LEU A 8 -15.22 -1.46 -6.47
N VAL A 9 -15.26 -2.49 -5.61
CA VAL A 9 -15.05 -3.90 -6.02
C VAL A 9 -16.20 -4.41 -6.90
N ALA A 10 -17.45 -4.05 -6.59
CA ALA A 10 -18.63 -4.49 -7.33
C ALA A 10 -18.76 -3.82 -8.71
N GLY A 11 -18.27 -2.59 -8.85
CA GLY A 11 -18.33 -1.83 -10.12
C GLY A 11 -17.19 -2.11 -11.10
N ASP A 12 -16.31 -3.09 -10.81
CA ASP A 12 -15.10 -3.39 -11.60
C ASP A 12 -14.12 -2.21 -11.79
N TYR A 13 -14.31 -1.13 -11.04
CA TYR A 13 -13.45 0.06 -11.02
C TYR A 13 -12.17 -0.14 -10.19
N VAL A 14 -11.78 -1.38 -9.92
CA VAL A 14 -10.51 -1.71 -9.28
C VAL A 14 -9.55 -2.21 -10.36
N PRO A 15 -8.69 -1.33 -10.90
CA PRO A 15 -7.66 -1.73 -11.84
C PRO A 15 -6.86 -2.91 -11.24
N GLY A 16 -6.90 -4.06 -11.92
CA GLY A 16 -6.16 -5.26 -11.53
C GLY A 16 -6.94 -6.37 -10.84
N ARG A 17 -8.29 -6.37 -10.84
CA ARG A 17 -9.08 -7.55 -10.42
C ARG A 17 -8.71 -8.82 -11.19
N ALA A 18 -8.46 -8.68 -12.50
CA ALA A 18 -8.00 -9.78 -13.35
C ALA A 18 -6.58 -10.30 -13.01
N LEU A 19 -5.81 -9.56 -12.20
CA LEU A 19 -4.46 -9.95 -11.81
C LEU A 19 -4.47 -10.93 -10.61
N GLY A 20 -5.63 -11.23 -10.02
CA GLY A 20 -5.74 -12.15 -8.89
C GLY A 20 -5.26 -11.57 -7.56
N THR A 21 -5.08 -12.46 -6.58
CA THR A 21 -4.69 -12.11 -5.20
C THR A 21 -3.32 -11.44 -5.17
N ALA A 22 -3.19 -10.37 -4.37
CA ALA A 22 -1.90 -9.75 -4.08
C ALA A 22 -1.13 -10.62 -3.10
N VAL A 23 -0.01 -11.18 -3.55
CA VAL A 23 0.91 -11.97 -2.72
C VAL A 23 2.09 -11.07 -2.38
N LEU A 24 2.26 -10.74 -1.11
CA LEU A 24 3.38 -9.96 -0.64
C LEU A 24 4.68 -10.76 -0.78
N THR A 25 5.65 -10.23 -1.51
CA THR A 25 6.91 -10.94 -1.77
C THR A 25 8.08 -10.37 -0.97
N ARG A 26 8.08 -9.07 -0.70
CA ARG A 26 9.08 -8.43 0.14
C ARG A 26 8.52 -7.21 0.84
N VAL A 27 8.93 -7.01 2.08
CA VAL A 27 8.78 -5.74 2.80
C VAL A 27 10.12 -5.40 3.43
N ASN A 28 10.56 -4.18 3.20
CA ASN A 28 11.64 -3.56 3.94
C ASN A 28 11.07 -2.35 4.69
N VAL A 29 11.44 -2.23 5.96
CA VAL A 29 11.08 -1.10 6.82
C VAL A 29 12.37 -0.45 7.29
N VAL A 30 12.51 0.84 7.04
CA VAL A 30 13.67 1.63 7.46
C VAL A 30 13.17 2.74 8.37
N MET A 31 13.62 2.72 9.61
CA MET A 31 13.35 3.83 10.53
C MET A 31 14.14 5.06 10.08
N VAL A 32 13.44 6.18 9.86
CA VAL A 32 14.08 7.47 9.54
C VAL A 32 14.44 8.20 10.83
N ASN A 33 13.57 8.13 11.83
CA ASN A 33 13.79 8.62 13.20
C ASN A 33 12.76 7.99 14.17
N SER A 34 12.67 8.48 15.41
CA SER A 34 11.70 8.01 16.42
C SER A 34 10.23 8.13 16.01
N ASP A 35 9.95 9.03 15.07
CA ASP A 35 8.60 9.45 14.70
C ASP A 35 8.31 9.25 13.21
N ALA A 36 9.21 8.59 12.47
CA ALA A 36 9.03 8.33 11.04
C ALA A 36 9.75 7.06 10.57
N ALA A 37 9.10 6.37 9.64
CA ALA A 37 9.63 5.19 8.96
C ALA A 37 9.27 5.22 7.49
N GLU A 38 10.19 4.70 6.67
CA GLU A 38 9.95 4.42 5.26
C GLU A 38 9.74 2.92 5.05
N LEU A 39 8.83 2.58 4.15
CA LEU A 39 8.49 1.22 3.75
C LEU A 39 8.72 1.06 2.26
N CYS A 40 9.41 0.00 1.87
CA CYS A 40 9.47 -0.45 0.49
C CYS A 40 8.93 -1.88 0.44
N ALA A 41 7.84 -2.09 -0.29
CA ALA A 41 7.22 -3.40 -0.45
C ALA A 41 7.16 -3.80 -1.92
N ALA A 42 7.34 -5.09 -2.17
CA ALA A 42 7.06 -5.71 -3.46
C ALA A 42 5.93 -6.73 -3.27
N TYR A 43 5.03 -6.80 -4.24
CA TYR A 43 3.97 -7.78 -4.25
C TYR A 43 3.67 -8.23 -5.67
N ASP A 44 3.26 -9.47 -5.80
CA ASP A 44 2.90 -10.07 -7.06
C ASP A 44 1.38 -10.12 -7.17
N ARG A 45 0.86 -9.89 -8.38
CA ARG A 45 -0.51 -10.24 -8.75
C ARG A 45 -0.46 -10.99 -10.07
N GLY A 46 -0.68 -12.31 -10.00
CA GLY A 46 -0.55 -13.19 -11.15
C GLY A 46 0.89 -13.16 -11.67
N HIS A 47 1.07 -12.84 -12.95
CA HIS A 47 2.39 -12.73 -13.57
C HIS A 47 3.02 -11.33 -13.50
N ARG A 48 2.40 -10.39 -12.77
CA ARG A 48 2.92 -9.01 -12.66
C ARG A 48 3.50 -8.76 -11.27
N HIS A 49 4.69 -8.18 -11.27
CA HIS A 49 5.37 -7.70 -10.08
C HIS A 49 5.08 -6.21 -9.89
N PHE A 50 4.75 -5.81 -8.68
CA PHE A 50 4.49 -4.42 -8.31
C PHE A 50 5.36 -4.01 -7.14
N ALA A 51 5.67 -2.72 -7.07
CA ALA A 51 6.37 -2.12 -5.94
C ALA A 51 5.54 -0.98 -5.32
N LEU A 52 5.70 -0.81 -4.01
CA LEU A 52 5.10 0.23 -3.21
C LEU A 52 6.20 0.86 -2.36
N ALA A 53 6.32 2.18 -2.41
CA ALA A 53 7.07 2.95 -1.43
C ALA A 53 6.06 3.66 -0.51
N ALA A 54 6.30 3.70 0.78
CA ALA A 54 5.46 4.41 1.73
C ALA A 54 6.31 5.13 2.77
N HIS A 55 5.78 6.23 3.29
CA HIS A 55 6.34 7.00 4.38
C HIS A 55 5.28 7.14 5.45
N ILE A 56 5.61 6.69 6.66
CA ILE A 56 4.77 6.79 7.85
C ILE A 56 5.44 7.80 8.77
N ALA A 57 4.72 8.85 9.16
CA ALA A 57 5.21 9.86 10.08
C ALA A 57 4.17 10.22 11.13
N ARG A 58 4.63 10.51 12.34
CA ARG A 58 3.83 11.11 13.39
C ARG A 58 3.56 12.57 13.02
N THR A 59 2.29 12.93 13.03
CA THR A 59 1.86 14.32 12.88
C THR A 59 1.95 15.04 14.22
N ARG A 60 1.94 16.37 14.20
CA ARG A 60 2.03 17.21 15.41
C ARG A 60 0.91 16.98 16.43
N ALA A 61 -0.18 16.32 16.03
CA ALA A 61 -1.31 15.98 16.89
C ALA A 61 -1.23 14.55 17.46
N ASP A 62 -0.04 13.92 17.51
CA ASP A 62 0.17 12.53 17.93
C ASP A 62 -0.55 11.46 17.07
N HIS A 63 -1.05 11.85 15.90
CA HIS A 63 -1.66 10.92 14.96
C HIS A 63 -0.64 10.45 13.94
N TRP A 64 -0.73 9.21 13.51
CA TRP A 64 0.10 8.70 12.42
C TRP A 64 -0.51 9.03 11.05
N ARG A 65 0.33 9.49 10.11
CA ARG A 65 -0.04 9.66 8.71
C ARG A 65 0.83 8.76 7.86
N MET A 66 0.20 8.04 6.94
CA MET A 66 0.88 7.25 5.93
C MET A 66 0.64 7.86 4.55
N THR A 67 1.73 8.09 3.81
CA THR A 67 1.71 8.44 2.39
C THR A 67 2.29 7.28 1.61
N ALA A 68 1.60 6.80 0.59
CA ALA A 68 2.05 5.66 -0.20
C ALA A 68 2.07 6.01 -1.68
N LEU A 69 3.15 5.63 -2.35
CA LEU A 69 3.37 5.75 -3.79
C LEU A 69 3.46 4.34 -4.38
N ARG A 70 2.55 4.03 -5.30
CA ARG A 70 2.61 2.80 -6.09
C ARG A 70 3.41 3.05 -7.36
N VAL A 71 4.33 2.14 -7.66
CA VAL A 71 5.07 2.11 -8.92
C VAL A 71 4.52 0.96 -9.76
N LEU A 72 4.21 1.23 -11.04
CA LEU A 72 3.63 0.29 -11.99
C LEU A 72 4.69 -0.31 -12.92
#